data_AF-A0A1G8CYY0-F1
#
_entry.id   AF-A0A1G8CYY0-F1
#
_cell.length_a   1.000
_cell.length_b   1.000
_cell.length_c   1.000
_cell.angle_alpha   90.00
_cell.angle_beta   90.00
_cell.angle_gamma   90.00
#
_symmetry.space_group_name_H-M   'P 1'
#
loop_
_entity.id
_entity.type
_entity.pdbx_description
1 polymer ?
#
loop_
_entity_poly.entity_id
_entity_poly.type
_entity_poly.pdbx_seq_one_letter_code
_entity_poly.pdbx_strand_id
1 'polypeptide(L)'
;MENLEIVLLDFKKEELETLIHEELKLSTLNIKSSHFYDLNLGKDIEFSQVKNMKEVLSPTGTGNIVLEQLQLGITLKNVVIVFSFDEEYGDIVFNFPESEIFVDDKSEVKSRFKKLVNYLMNLKIKYNISKVIIGYEPAYDEDTMLIEFSNNTLNLEKVLEKILY
;
A
#
# COMPACT_ATOMS: atom_id res chain seq x y z
N MET A 1 19.62 -3.33 -2.49
CA MET A 1 18.59 -2.90 -1.52
C MET A 1 17.31 -3.51 -2.03
N GLU A 2 16.75 -4.40 -1.24
CA GLU A 2 15.48 -5.04 -1.59
C GLU A 2 14.33 -4.08 -1.24
N ASN A 3 13.20 -4.28 -1.89
CA ASN A 3 11.98 -3.53 -1.61
C ASN A 3 11.02 -4.41 -0.83
N LEU A 4 10.34 -3.79 0.12
CA LEU A 4 9.17 -4.34 0.76
C LEU A 4 7.92 -3.88 0.02
N GLU A 5 6.93 -4.74 0.04
CA GLU A 5 5.63 -4.54 -0.56
C GLU A 5 4.55 -4.72 0.52
N ILE A 6 3.61 -3.78 0.59
CA ILE A 6 2.35 -3.92 1.33
C ILE A 6 1.24 -4.07 0.31
N VAL A 7 0.44 -5.11 0.44
CA VAL A 7 -0.69 -5.36 -0.45
C VAL A 7 -2.00 -5.26 0.33
N LEU A 8 -2.89 -4.38 -0.12
CA LEU A 8 -4.29 -4.34 0.31
C LEU A 8 -5.12 -5.10 -0.72
N LEU A 9 -5.55 -6.31 -0.37
CA LEU A 9 -6.27 -7.22 -1.27
C LEU A 9 -7.77 -6.93 -1.29
N ASP A 10 -8.38 -7.10 -2.46
CA ASP A 10 -9.82 -6.97 -2.68
C ASP A 10 -10.37 -5.64 -2.12
N PHE A 11 -9.66 -4.53 -2.35
CA PHE A 11 -10.11 -3.21 -1.94
C PHE A 11 -11.34 -2.80 -2.76
N LYS A 12 -12.40 -2.36 -2.07
CA LYS A 12 -13.63 -1.89 -2.73
C LYS A 12 -13.36 -0.59 -3.49
N LYS A 13 -13.55 -0.60 -4.81
CA LYS A 13 -13.36 0.60 -5.65
C LYS A 13 -14.19 1.79 -5.18
N GLU A 14 -15.38 1.53 -4.64
CA GLU A 14 -16.27 2.56 -4.09
C GLU A 14 -15.62 3.40 -2.97
N GLU A 15 -14.65 2.86 -2.24
CA GLU A 15 -13.98 3.52 -1.13
C GLU A 15 -12.69 4.27 -1.54
N LEU A 16 -12.29 4.17 -2.80
CA LEU A 16 -10.97 4.60 -3.27
C LEU A 16 -10.74 6.11 -3.11
N GLU A 17 -11.75 6.93 -3.40
CA GLU A 17 -11.68 8.38 -3.23
C GLU A 17 -11.45 8.76 -1.77
N THR A 18 -12.17 8.11 -0.85
CA THR A 18 -12.04 8.32 0.58
C THR A 18 -10.63 7.94 1.05
N LEU A 19 -10.09 6.79 0.62
CA LEU A 19 -8.72 6.39 0.93
C LEU A 19 -7.70 7.43 0.44
N ILE A 20 -7.81 7.86 -0.82
CA ILE A 20 -6.85 8.76 -1.46
C ILE A 20 -6.86 10.15 -0.82
N HIS A 21 -8.04 10.68 -0.52
CA HIS A 21 -8.19 12.06 -0.04
C HIS A 21 -8.13 12.19 1.49
N GLU A 22 -8.70 11.25 2.24
CA GLU A 22 -8.79 11.37 3.69
C GLU A 22 -7.62 10.70 4.42
N GLU A 23 -7.23 9.49 3.97
CA GLU A 23 -6.19 8.70 4.65
C GLU A 23 -4.80 9.01 4.10
N LEU A 24 -4.61 8.80 2.79
CA LEU A 24 -3.32 8.98 2.15
C LEU A 24 -3.02 10.45 1.85
N LYS A 25 -4.06 11.27 1.69
CA LYS A 25 -3.99 12.71 1.40
C LYS A 25 -3.06 13.04 0.23
N LEU A 26 -3.13 12.24 -0.84
CA LEU A 26 -2.14 12.26 -1.93
C LEU A 26 -1.97 13.64 -2.59
N SER A 27 -3.04 14.43 -2.67
CA SER A 27 -3.00 15.80 -3.21
C SER A 27 -2.15 16.78 -2.40
N THR A 28 -1.77 16.42 -1.17
CA THR A 28 -0.91 17.24 -0.30
C THR A 28 0.55 16.80 -0.30
N LEU A 29 0.88 15.73 -1.03
CA LEU A 29 2.21 15.12 -1.04
C LEU A 29 3.03 15.54 -2.26
N ASN A 30 4.35 15.39 -2.13
CA ASN A 30 5.29 15.55 -3.25
C ASN A 30 5.24 14.30 -4.14
N ILE A 31 4.44 14.38 -5.21
CA ILE A 31 4.39 13.37 -6.28
C ILE A 31 5.57 13.61 -7.22
N LYS A 32 6.44 12.61 -7.37
CA LYS A 32 7.59 12.61 -8.29
C LYS A 32 7.16 12.30 -9.72
N SER A 33 6.26 11.33 -9.88
CA SER A 33 5.64 10.97 -11.15
C SER A 33 4.36 10.17 -10.89
N SER A 34 3.51 10.07 -11.91
CA SER A 34 2.30 9.26 -11.86
C SER A 34 1.86 8.92 -13.26
N HIS A 35 1.34 7.72 -13.46
CA HIS A 35 0.88 7.21 -14.75
C HIS A 35 -0.45 6.51 -14.57
N PHE A 36 -1.44 6.98 -15.31
CA PHE A 36 -2.79 6.42 -15.34
C PHE A 36 -3.29 6.39 -16.77
N TYR A 37 -3.73 5.23 -17.24
CA TYR A 37 -4.29 5.13 -18.58
C TYR A 37 -5.78 5.51 -18.57
N ASP A 38 -6.12 6.66 -19.14
CA ASP A 38 -7.51 7.08 -19.32
C ASP A 38 -8.08 6.43 -20.60
N LEU A 39 -8.98 5.47 -20.41
CA LEU A 39 -9.64 4.75 -21.50
C LEU A 39 -10.50 5.67 -22.39
N ASN A 40 -11.08 6.73 -21.83
CA ASN A 40 -11.92 7.67 -22.59
C ASN A 40 -11.09 8.57 -23.50
N LEU A 41 -9.90 8.95 -23.04
CA LEU A 41 -8.96 9.78 -23.81
C LEU A 41 -7.98 8.97 -24.66
N GLY A 42 -7.85 7.66 -24.39
CA GLY A 42 -6.92 6.75 -25.07
C GLY A 42 -5.45 7.12 -24.85
N LYS A 43 -5.10 7.66 -23.68
CA LYS A 43 -3.74 8.12 -23.37
C LYS A 43 -3.42 8.05 -21.88
N ASP A 44 -2.13 8.08 -21.58
CA ASP A 44 -1.61 8.26 -20.23
C ASP A 44 -1.87 9.69 -19.73
N ILE A 45 -2.26 9.81 -18.47
CA ILE A 45 -2.47 11.06 -17.74
C ILE A 45 -1.78 11.02 -16.37
N GLU A 46 -1.41 12.19 -15.87
CA GLU A 46 -0.86 12.33 -14.53
C GLU A 46 -1.97 12.46 -13.48
N PHE A 47 -1.67 12.14 -12.21
CA PHE A 47 -2.58 12.27 -11.07
C PHE A 47 -3.15 13.69 -10.94
N SER A 48 -2.37 14.71 -11.26
CA SER A 48 -2.80 16.12 -11.26
C SER A 48 -3.96 16.39 -12.23
N GLN A 49 -4.13 15.55 -13.25
CA GLN A 49 -5.18 15.62 -14.26
C GLN A 49 -6.36 14.71 -13.94
N VAL A 50 -6.19 13.75 -13.01
CA VAL A 50 -7.25 12.83 -12.59
C VAL A 50 -8.24 13.58 -11.71
N LYS A 51 -9.49 13.68 -12.17
CA LYS A 51 -10.59 14.28 -11.40
C LYS A 51 -11.27 13.29 -10.47
N ASN A 52 -11.31 12.03 -10.89
CA ASN A 52 -11.94 10.93 -10.18
C ASN A 52 -11.17 9.65 -10.52
N MET A 53 -10.55 9.06 -9.52
CA MET A 53 -9.76 7.84 -9.62
C MET A 53 -10.62 6.63 -9.96
N LYS A 54 -11.87 6.57 -9.47
CA LYS A 54 -12.77 5.48 -9.84
C LYS A 54 -13.08 5.49 -11.32
N GLU A 55 -13.32 6.67 -11.91
CA GLU A 55 -13.61 6.80 -13.35
C GLU A 55 -12.43 6.33 -14.20
N VAL A 56 -11.21 6.73 -13.84
CA VAL A 56 -9.99 6.35 -14.58
C VAL A 56 -9.68 4.85 -14.46
N LEU A 57 -10.03 4.24 -13.33
CA LEU A 57 -9.83 2.81 -13.07
C LEU A 57 -11.08 1.96 -13.38
N SER A 58 -12.05 2.50 -14.13
CA SER A 58 -13.29 1.80 -14.49
C SER A 58 -13.41 1.53 -16.00
N PRO A 59 -14.01 0.39 -16.39
CA PRO A 59 -14.44 -0.72 -15.52
C PRO A 59 -13.26 -1.54 -15.00
N THR A 60 -12.14 -1.55 -15.74
CA THR A 60 -10.85 -2.15 -15.34
C THR A 60 -9.78 -1.11 -15.58
N GLY A 61 -8.73 -1.08 -14.76
CA GLY A 61 -7.65 -0.12 -14.97
C GLY A 61 -6.50 -0.30 -14.01
N THR A 62 -5.33 0.13 -14.45
CA THR A 62 -4.12 0.18 -13.64
C THR A 62 -3.52 1.57 -13.69
N GLY A 63 -2.81 1.92 -12.63
CA GLY A 63 -1.99 3.12 -12.61
C GLY A 63 -1.11 3.16 -11.38
N ASN A 64 -0.16 4.07 -11.39
CA ASN A 64 0.81 4.17 -10.32
C ASN A 64 1.17 5.62 -9.98
N ILE A 65 1.63 5.81 -8.75
CA ILE A 65 2.12 7.09 -8.25
C ILE A 65 3.45 6.84 -7.54
N VAL A 66 4.46 7.64 -7.88
CA VAL A 66 5.76 7.65 -7.20
C VAL A 66 5.79 8.85 -6.27
N LEU A 67 5.99 8.61 -4.99
CA LEU A 67 6.00 9.62 -3.93
C LEU A 67 7.41 9.77 -3.36
N GLU A 68 7.75 10.99 -2.94
CA GLU A 68 8.94 11.20 -2.12
C GLU A 68 8.81 10.56 -0.74
N GLN A 69 7.64 10.69 -0.12
CA GLN A 69 7.33 10.12 1.18
C GLN A 69 5.83 9.90 1.37
N LEU A 70 5.46 8.95 2.23
CA LEU A 70 4.09 8.64 2.63
C LEU A 70 4.04 8.27 4.12
N GLN A 71 2.97 8.65 4.81
CA GLN A 71 2.73 8.30 6.21
C GLN A 71 1.75 7.12 6.33
N LEU A 72 2.24 5.96 6.77
CA LEU A 72 1.46 4.74 7.04
C LEU A 72 1.74 4.24 8.47
N GLY A 73 1.38 5.04 9.47
CA GLY A 73 1.79 4.84 10.88
C GLY A 73 3.27 5.15 11.17
N ILE A 74 4.12 5.03 10.16
CA ILE A 74 5.50 5.52 10.07
C ILE A 74 5.68 6.31 8.78
N THR A 75 6.73 7.11 8.69
CA THR A 75 7.11 7.76 7.45
C THR A 75 7.94 6.79 6.61
N LEU A 76 7.48 6.52 5.40
CA LEU A 76 8.17 5.73 4.38
C LEU A 76 8.63 6.66 3.27
N LYS A 77 9.86 6.52 2.81
CA LYS A 77 10.41 7.28 1.67
C LYS A 77 10.41 6.46 0.39
N ASN A 78 10.42 7.16 -0.75
CA ASN A 78 10.50 6.58 -2.09
C ASN A 78 9.44 5.51 -2.32
N VAL A 79 8.18 5.87 -2.06
CA VAL A 79 7.06 4.93 -2.12
C VAL A 79 6.48 4.92 -3.53
N VAL A 80 6.32 3.73 -4.11
CA VAL A 80 5.50 3.52 -5.31
C VAL A 80 4.17 2.93 -4.89
N ILE A 81 3.08 3.61 -5.21
CA ILE A 81 1.73 3.08 -5.04
C ILE A 81 1.27 2.58 -6.40
N VAL A 82 0.80 1.34 -6.48
CA VAL A 82 0.16 0.77 -7.66
C VAL A 82 -1.29 0.47 -7.34
N PHE A 83 -2.19 0.93 -8.21
CA PHE A 83 -3.60 0.64 -8.18
C PHE A 83 -3.91 -0.30 -9.34
N SER A 84 -4.56 -1.42 -9.07
CA SER A 84 -4.99 -2.38 -10.10
C SER A 84 -6.39 -2.86 -9.80
N PHE A 85 -7.37 -2.39 -10.57
CA PHE A 85 -8.78 -2.67 -10.33
C PHE A 85 -9.43 -3.40 -11.50
N ASP A 86 -10.31 -4.34 -11.14
CA ASP A 86 -11.34 -4.89 -12.01
C ASP A 86 -12.66 -4.15 -11.79
N GLU A 87 -13.80 -4.76 -12.12
CA GLU A 87 -15.13 -4.12 -12.06
C GLU A 87 -15.43 -3.46 -10.70
N GLU A 88 -15.41 -4.21 -9.60
CA GLU A 88 -15.82 -3.76 -8.26
C GLU A 88 -14.65 -3.70 -7.28
N TYR A 89 -13.65 -4.55 -7.46
CA TYR A 89 -12.55 -4.74 -6.51
C TYR A 89 -11.20 -4.49 -7.18
N GLY A 90 -10.17 -4.41 -6.37
CA GLY A 90 -8.81 -4.28 -6.87
C GLY A 90 -7.79 -4.28 -5.76
N ASP A 91 -6.54 -4.38 -6.16
CA ASP A 91 -5.44 -4.39 -5.23
C ASP A 91 -4.76 -3.03 -5.22
N ILE A 92 -4.33 -2.65 -4.01
CA ILE A 92 -3.50 -1.47 -3.81
C ILE A 92 -2.19 -1.92 -3.19
N VAL A 93 -1.11 -1.65 -3.91
CA VAL A 93 0.23 -2.08 -3.56
C VAL A 93 1.08 -0.86 -3.19
N PHE A 94 1.80 -0.93 -2.08
CA PHE A 94 2.80 0.05 -1.67
C PHE A 94 4.17 -0.61 -1.67
N ASN A 95 5.06 -0.17 -2.55
CA ASN A 95 6.44 -0.63 -2.63
C ASN A 95 7.38 0.45 -2.09
N PHE A 96 8.34 0.07 -1.25
CA PHE A 96 9.31 0.99 -0.65
C PHE A 96 10.58 0.25 -0.20
N PRO A 97 11.72 0.95 -0.02
CA PRO A 97 12.97 0.30 0.39
C PRO A 97 12.87 -0.39 1.75
N GLU A 98 13.40 -1.60 1.86
CA GLU A 98 13.40 -2.38 3.11
C GLU A 98 14.01 -1.61 4.29
N SER A 99 14.98 -0.73 4.01
CA SER A 99 15.69 0.09 4.99
C SER A 99 14.81 1.08 5.76
N GLU A 100 13.59 1.34 5.26
CA GLU A 100 12.60 2.14 5.99
C GLU A 100 12.04 1.38 7.21
N ILE A 101 12.19 0.06 7.25
CA ILE A 101 11.80 -0.84 8.35
C ILE A 101 13.03 -1.45 9.01
N PHE A 102 13.90 -2.08 8.23
CA PHE A 102 15.03 -2.87 8.68
C PHE A 102 16.28 -2.01 8.80
N VAL A 103 16.48 -1.46 9.99
CA VAL A 103 17.65 -0.70 10.42
C VAL A 103 18.48 -1.53 11.40
N ASP A 104 19.72 -1.09 11.69
CA ASP A 104 20.65 -1.83 12.55
C ASP A 104 20.14 -2.06 13.99
N ASP A 105 19.26 -1.19 14.49
CA ASP A 105 18.66 -1.32 15.82
C ASP A 105 17.37 -2.17 15.79
N LYS A 106 17.47 -3.42 16.27
CA LYS A 106 16.32 -4.34 16.40
C LYS A 106 15.14 -3.77 17.18
N SER A 107 15.38 -2.92 18.18
CA SER A 107 14.31 -2.29 18.95
C SER A 107 13.56 -1.24 18.14
N GLU A 108 14.27 -0.52 17.26
CA GLU A 108 13.70 0.41 16.32
C GLU A 108 12.89 -0.32 15.24
N VAL A 109 13.44 -1.39 14.66
CA VAL A 109 12.70 -2.26 13.72
C VAL A 109 11.38 -2.72 14.33
N LYS A 110 11.44 -3.24 15.57
CA LYS A 110 10.26 -3.69 16.32
C LYS A 110 9.22 -2.57 16.47
N SER A 111 9.67 -1.36 16.81
CA SER A 111 8.80 -0.19 16.98
C SER A 111 8.15 0.25 15.67
N ARG A 112 8.94 0.35 14.59
CA ARG A 112 8.48 0.77 13.26
C ARG A 112 7.46 -0.21 12.70
N PHE A 113 7.79 -1.50 12.71
CA PHE A 113 6.92 -2.54 12.20
C PHE A 113 5.60 -2.62 12.97
N LYS A 114 5.63 -2.47 14.31
CA LYS A 114 4.40 -2.40 15.12
C LYS A 114 3.49 -1.23 14.73
N LYS A 115 4.06 -0.04 14.55
CA LYS A 115 3.29 1.15 14.15
C LYS A 115 2.67 0.98 12.77
N LEU A 116 3.44 0.43 11.82
CA LEU A 116 2.95 0.13 10.48
C LEU A 116 1.80 -0.89 10.52
N VAL A 117 1.99 -2.04 11.16
CA VAL A 117 0.96 -3.08 11.25
C VAL A 117 -0.29 -2.56 11.96
N ASN A 118 -0.16 -1.81 13.06
CA ASN A 118 -1.32 -1.22 13.74
C ASN A 118 -2.09 -0.25 12.84
N TYR A 119 -1.39 0.58 12.05
CA TYR A 119 -2.03 1.48 11.08
C TYR A 119 -2.79 0.68 10.03
N LEU A 120 -2.17 -0.36 9.45
CA LEU A 120 -2.79 -1.20 8.43
C LEU A 120 -3.97 -2.02 8.97
N MET A 121 -3.93 -2.48 10.22
CA MET A 121 -5.06 -3.14 10.87
C MET A 121 -6.26 -2.19 11.03
N ASN A 122 -6.01 -0.94 11.42
CA ASN A 122 -7.07 0.07 11.51
C ASN A 122 -7.64 0.39 10.13
N LEU A 123 -6.79 0.50 9.10
CA LEU A 123 -7.21 0.70 7.72
C LEU A 123 -8.08 -0.47 7.23
N LYS A 124 -7.64 -1.70 7.48
CA LYS A 124 -8.37 -2.93 7.16
C LYS A 124 -9.76 -2.93 7.77
N ILE A 125 -9.88 -2.57 9.04
CA ILE A 125 -11.18 -2.48 9.73
C ILE A 125 -12.03 -1.36 9.14
N LYS A 126 -11.47 -0.17 8.93
CA LYS A 126 -12.19 1.01 8.42
C LYS A 126 -12.80 0.76 7.03
N TYR A 127 -12.05 0.12 6.14
CA TYR A 127 -12.46 -0.12 4.75
C TYR A 127 -12.95 -1.53 4.47
N ASN A 128 -13.08 -2.36 5.51
CA ASN A 128 -13.47 -3.77 5.40
C ASN A 128 -12.62 -4.53 4.36
N ILE A 129 -11.31 -4.31 4.38
CA ILE A 129 -10.34 -4.99 3.49
C ILE A 129 -10.26 -6.46 3.91
N SER A 130 -10.31 -7.39 2.96
CA SER A 130 -10.37 -8.82 3.24
C SER A 130 -9.07 -9.30 3.92
N LYS A 131 -7.94 -8.88 3.34
CA LYS A 131 -6.60 -9.34 3.69
C LYS A 131 -5.55 -8.25 3.43
N VAL A 132 -4.53 -8.20 4.28
CA VAL A 132 -3.33 -7.38 4.07
C VAL A 132 -2.10 -8.27 4.16
N ILE A 133 -1.17 -8.09 3.23
CA ILE A 133 0.11 -8.81 3.15
C ILE A 133 1.26 -7.81 3.25
N ILE A 134 2.33 -8.17 3.94
CA ILE A 134 3.62 -7.47 3.87
C ILE A 134 4.70 -8.52 3.58
N GLY A 135 5.55 -8.26 2.59
CA GLY A 135 6.61 -9.17 2.17
C GLY A 135 7.68 -8.46 1.35
N TYR A 136 8.74 -9.17 0.98
CA TYR A 136 9.63 -8.74 -0.09
C TYR A 136 8.96 -8.93 -1.45
N GLU A 137 9.26 -8.07 -2.41
CA GLU A 137 8.65 -8.15 -3.74
C GLU A 137 9.04 -9.45 -4.49
N PRO A 138 8.09 -10.27 -4.97
CA PRO A 138 6.63 -10.12 -4.82
C PRO A 138 6.13 -10.67 -3.48
N ALA A 139 5.33 -9.90 -2.73
CA ALA A 139 4.92 -10.26 -1.36
C ALA A 139 3.93 -11.43 -1.27
N TYR A 140 3.36 -11.85 -2.39
CA TYR A 140 2.45 -12.98 -2.49
C TYR A 140 3.14 -14.34 -2.36
N ASP A 141 4.44 -14.40 -2.65
CA ASP A 141 5.18 -15.66 -2.59
C ASP A 141 5.40 -16.08 -1.13
N GLU A 142 5.15 -17.36 -0.82
CA GLU A 142 5.24 -17.87 0.56
C GLU A 142 6.63 -17.66 1.19
N ASP A 143 7.69 -17.70 0.36
CA ASP A 143 9.08 -17.56 0.80
C ASP A 143 9.50 -16.10 1.07
N THR A 144 8.80 -15.12 0.48
CA THR A 144 9.10 -13.68 0.62
C THR A 144 8.10 -12.97 1.55
N MET A 145 6.98 -13.61 1.86
CA MET A 145 5.96 -13.11 2.76
C MET A 145 6.45 -13.04 4.21
N LEU A 146 6.40 -11.85 4.80
CA LEU A 146 6.74 -11.64 6.22
C LEU A 146 5.52 -11.85 7.11
N ILE A 147 4.38 -11.33 6.67
CA ILE A 147 3.14 -11.38 7.44
C ILE A 147 1.93 -11.28 6.53
N GLU A 148 0.92 -12.09 6.84
CA GLU A 148 -0.43 -11.94 6.33
C GLU A 148 -1.38 -11.78 7.52
N PHE A 149 -2.32 -10.85 7.42
CA PHE A 149 -3.43 -10.80 8.36
C PHE A 149 -4.77 -10.58 7.65
N SER A 150 -5.67 -11.53 7.90
CA SER A 150 -7.06 -11.55 7.45
C SER A 150 -7.99 -11.33 8.67
N ASN A 151 -9.05 -12.11 8.82
CA ASN A 151 -9.99 -11.98 9.95
C ASN A 151 -9.49 -12.63 11.24
N ASN A 152 -8.34 -13.31 11.20
CA ASN A 152 -7.76 -13.98 12.36
C ASN A 152 -6.96 -13.01 13.23
N THR A 153 -6.94 -13.27 14.53
CA THR A 153 -6.14 -12.51 15.49
C THR A 153 -4.65 -12.67 15.17
N LEU A 154 -3.99 -11.56 14.83
CA LEU A 154 -2.56 -11.54 14.53
C LEU A 154 -1.75 -11.51 15.85
N ASN A 155 -0.93 -12.53 16.08
CA ASN A 155 0.07 -12.48 17.15
C ASN A 155 1.35 -11.79 16.64
N LEU A 156 1.33 -10.45 16.72
CA LEU A 156 2.40 -9.61 16.22
C LEU A 156 3.76 -9.86 16.90
N GLU A 157 3.78 -10.21 18.18
CA GLU A 157 5.04 -10.55 18.87
C GLU A 157 5.71 -11.78 18.26
N LYS A 158 4.94 -12.83 17.99
CA LYS A 158 5.46 -14.05 17.36
C LYS A 158 5.95 -13.81 15.92
N VAL A 159 5.31 -12.90 15.19
CA VAL A 159 5.77 -12.50 13.85
C VAL A 159 7.09 -11.75 13.95
N LEU A 160 7.18 -10.77 14.86
CA LEU A 160 8.41 -10.00 15.08
C LEU A 160 9.58 -10.87 15.52
N GLU A 161 9.34 -11.91 16.32
CA GLU A 161 10.37 -12.89 16.68
C GLU A 161 10.93 -13.62 15.45
N LYS A 162 10.08 -14.03 14.50
CA LYS A 162 10.54 -14.69 13.27
C LYS A 162 11.26 -13.77 12.29
N ILE A 163 10.89 -12.49 12.26
CA ILE A 163 11.49 -11.52 11.33
C ILE A 163 12.87 -11.09 11.84
N LEU A 164 13.08 -11.05 13.16
CA LEU A 164 14.30 -10.53 13.79
C LEU A 164 15.32 -11.61 14.17
N TYR A 165 15.00 -12.90 14.02
CA TYR A 165 15.81 -14.07 14.41
C TYR A 165 15.63 -15.24 13.45
#